data_AF-A0A2S5DDA7-F1
#
_entry.id   AF-A0A2S5DDA7-F1
#
_cell.length_a   1.000
_cell.length_b   1.000
_cell.length_c   1.000
_cell.angle_alpha   90.00
_cell.angle_beta   90.00
_cell.angle_gamma   90.00
#
_symmetry.space_group_name_H-M   'P 1'
#
loop_
_entity.id
_entity.type
_entity.pdbx_description
1 polymer ?
#
loop_
_entity_poly.entity_id
_entity_poly.type
_entity_poly.pdbx_seq_one_letter_code
_entity_poly.pdbx_strand_id
1 'polypeptide(L)'
;MGASETLTRQHRDCDALSADAEQAARGQDWAGADAAFAAMRADIERHFALEEDSLFPAFEQATGIRQGPTAVMRAEHAQMRGLLDDMSQALAARQRDDYLGLSDTLLILTQQHNMKEENILYPMCEQHVADLEALLAREARHAD
;
A
#
# COMPACT_ATOMS: atom_id res chain seq x y z
N MET A 1 -10.52 4.47 17.54
CA MET A 1 -10.50 3.71 16.29
C MET A 1 -9.53 2.58 16.51
N GLY A 2 -9.83 1.37 16.04
CA GLY A 2 -8.90 0.26 16.21
C GLY A 2 -7.59 0.53 15.47
N ALA A 3 -6.49 -0.08 15.90
CA ALA A 3 -5.19 0.09 15.26
C ALA A 3 -5.22 -0.37 13.78
N SER A 4 -5.87 -1.50 13.52
CA SER A 4 -6.15 -2.03 12.17
C SER A 4 -7.06 -1.13 11.33
N GLU A 5 -7.99 -0.40 11.97
CA GLU A 5 -8.93 0.50 11.29
C GLU A 5 -8.21 1.69 10.62
N THR A 6 -7.06 2.12 11.16
CA THR A 6 -6.21 3.15 10.54
C THR A 6 -5.58 2.64 9.25
N LEU A 7 -5.02 1.43 9.25
CA LEU A 7 -4.37 0.84 8.08
C LEU A 7 -5.39 0.52 6.98
N THR A 8 -6.54 -0.06 7.33
CA THR A 8 -7.65 -0.26 6.39
C THR A 8 -8.18 1.04 5.80
N ARG A 9 -8.10 2.15 6.54
CA ARG A 9 -8.46 3.47 5.97
C ARG A 9 -7.45 3.91 4.92
N GLN A 10 -6.16 3.74 5.17
CA GLN A 10 -5.10 4.04 4.19
C GLN A 10 -5.29 3.24 2.91
N HIS A 11 -5.69 1.96 2.99
CA HIS A 11 -6.05 1.17 1.80
C HIS A 11 -7.14 1.85 0.95
N ARG A 12 -8.20 2.35 1.60
CA ARG A 12 -9.31 3.02 0.91
C ARG A 12 -8.92 4.39 0.34
N ASP A 13 -8.07 5.13 1.04
CA ASP A 13 -7.58 6.43 0.59
C ASP A 13 -6.68 6.24 -0.66
N CYS A 14 -5.86 5.18 -0.67
CA CYS A 14 -5.07 4.78 -1.83
C CYS A 14 -5.95 4.34 -3.03
N ASP A 15 -7.04 3.61 -2.79
CA ASP A 15 -7.98 3.23 -3.85
C ASP A 15 -8.59 4.47 -4.55
N ALA A 16 -8.90 5.51 -3.78
CA ALA A 16 -9.43 6.76 -4.33
C ALA A 16 -8.41 7.48 -5.23
N LEU A 17 -7.15 7.59 -4.76
CA LEU A 17 -6.06 8.19 -5.55
C LEU A 17 -5.76 7.38 -6.84
N SER A 18 -5.85 6.06 -6.75
CA SER A 18 -5.68 5.16 -7.89
C SER A 18 -6.76 5.40 -8.96
N ALA A 19 -8.01 5.54 -8.52
CA ALA A 19 -9.14 5.84 -9.41
C ALA A 19 -9.00 7.21 -10.08
N ASP A 20 -8.54 8.23 -9.35
CA ASP A 20 -8.29 9.57 -9.90
C ASP A 20 -7.20 9.54 -10.98
N ALA A 21 -6.10 8.83 -10.74
CA ALA A 21 -5.01 8.69 -11.71
C ALA A 21 -5.45 7.93 -12.97
N GLU A 22 -6.23 6.86 -12.80
CA GLU A 22 -6.81 6.10 -13.90
C GLU A 22 -7.77 6.94 -14.75
N GLN A 23 -8.65 7.71 -14.10
CA GLN A 23 -9.63 8.56 -14.78
C GLN A 23 -8.94 9.69 -15.56
N ALA A 24 -7.91 10.32 -14.97
CA ALA A 24 -7.12 11.34 -15.65
C ALA A 24 -6.39 10.77 -16.87
N ALA A 25 -5.76 9.59 -16.74
CA ALA A 25 -5.10 8.91 -17.84
C ALA A 25 -6.08 8.53 -18.97
N ARG A 26 -7.28 8.03 -18.64
CA ARG A 26 -8.36 7.75 -19.62
C ARG A 26 -8.77 9.00 -20.38
N GLY A 27 -8.89 10.13 -19.68
CA GLY A 27 -9.18 11.44 -20.26
C GLY A 27 -8.00 12.08 -21.00
N GLN A 28 -6.81 11.45 -20.99
CA GLN A 28 -5.55 12.00 -21.48
C GLN A 28 -5.17 13.35 -20.83
N ASP A 29 -5.66 13.59 -19.61
CA ASP A 29 -5.17 14.67 -18.76
C ASP A 29 -3.87 14.22 -18.11
N TRP A 30 -2.78 14.31 -18.87
CA TRP A 30 -1.46 13.84 -18.44
C TRP A 30 -0.96 14.56 -17.20
N ALA A 31 -1.23 15.86 -17.07
CA ALA A 31 -0.82 16.62 -15.89
C ALA A 31 -1.58 16.17 -14.64
N GLY A 32 -2.90 15.94 -14.77
CA GLY A 32 -3.71 15.36 -13.70
C GLY A 32 -3.27 13.95 -13.34
N ALA A 33 -2.97 13.12 -14.35
CA ALA A 33 -2.53 11.74 -14.15
C ALA A 33 -1.16 11.68 -13.47
N ASP A 34 -0.19 12.50 -13.88
CA ASP A 34 1.13 12.61 -13.24
C ASP A 34 1.00 13.01 -11.75
N ALA A 35 0.19 14.02 -11.46
CA ALA A 35 -0.02 14.50 -10.10
C ALA A 35 -0.70 13.44 -9.21
N ALA A 36 -1.77 12.82 -9.70
CA ALA A 36 -2.52 11.80 -8.97
C ALA A 36 -1.67 10.53 -8.77
N PHE A 37 -0.95 10.08 -9.79
CA PHE A 37 -0.04 8.93 -9.70
C PHE A 37 1.09 9.19 -8.68
N ALA A 38 1.70 10.38 -8.70
CA ALA A 38 2.74 10.73 -7.73
C ALA A 38 2.20 10.73 -6.29
N ALA A 39 1.00 11.26 -6.06
CA ALA A 39 0.35 11.24 -4.76
C ALA A 39 0.04 9.80 -4.29
N MET A 40 -0.54 8.99 -5.17
CA MET A 40 -0.84 7.56 -4.94
C MET A 40 0.43 6.79 -4.59
N ARG A 41 1.48 6.89 -5.42
CA ARG A 41 2.76 6.21 -5.19
C ARG A 41 3.38 6.60 -3.85
N ALA A 42 3.35 7.88 -3.51
CA ALA A 42 3.89 8.34 -2.24
C ALA A 42 3.10 7.78 -1.04
N ASP A 43 1.78 7.60 -1.18
CA ASP A 43 0.94 7.04 -0.13
C ASP A 43 1.18 5.54 0.08
N ILE A 44 1.27 4.78 -1.01
CA ILE A 44 1.64 3.36 -0.97
C ILE A 44 3.00 3.15 -0.30
N GLU A 45 4.01 3.95 -0.67
CA GLU A 45 5.35 3.82 -0.06
C GLU A 45 5.37 4.19 1.43
N ARG A 46 4.59 5.20 1.84
CA ARG A 46 4.45 5.52 3.27
C ARG A 46 3.77 4.39 4.04
N HIS A 47 2.73 3.79 3.46
CA HIS A 47 2.04 2.66 4.04
C HIS A 47 2.98 1.46 4.20
N PHE A 48 3.70 1.08 3.14
CA PHE A 48 4.70 0.02 3.21
C PHE A 48 5.80 0.30 4.23
N ALA A 49 6.30 1.54 4.33
CA ALA A 49 7.33 1.89 5.32
C ALA A 49 6.80 1.73 6.75
N LEU A 50 5.59 2.19 7.04
CA LEU A 50 4.95 1.99 8.35
C LEU A 50 4.89 0.50 8.71
N GLU A 51 4.54 -0.34 7.76
CA GLU A 51 4.45 -1.76 7.99
C GLU A 51 5.80 -2.46 8.10
N GLU A 52 6.69 -2.25 7.13
CA GLU A 52 7.99 -2.91 7.01
C GLU A 52 8.96 -2.51 8.13
N ASP A 53 8.93 -1.25 8.56
CA ASP A 53 9.85 -0.69 9.54
C ASP A 53 9.31 -0.74 10.99
N SER A 54 8.00 -0.82 11.16
CA SER A 54 7.38 -0.74 12.50
C SER A 54 6.45 -1.91 12.83
N LEU A 55 5.40 -2.15 12.03
CA LEU A 55 4.42 -3.19 12.34
C LEU A 55 5.02 -4.60 12.29
N PHE A 56 5.69 -4.94 11.18
CA PHE A 56 6.23 -6.28 10.95
C PHE A 56 7.33 -6.61 11.98
N PRO A 57 8.30 -5.71 12.30
CA PRO A 57 9.26 -5.97 13.36
C PRO A 57 8.61 -6.19 14.73
N ALA A 58 7.58 -5.41 15.09
CA ALA A 58 6.88 -5.57 16.36
C ALA A 58 6.14 -6.93 16.43
N PHE A 59 5.47 -7.31 15.34
CA PHE A 59 4.83 -8.62 15.23
C PHE A 59 5.82 -9.78 15.32
N GLU A 60 6.93 -9.70 14.58
CA GLU A 60 7.99 -10.71 14.57
C GLU A 60 8.69 -10.83 15.93
N GLN A 61 8.85 -9.73 16.65
CA GLN A 61 9.39 -9.72 18.00
C GLN A 61 8.43 -10.36 19.01
N ALA A 62 7.14 -10.05 18.91
CA ALA A 62 6.12 -10.58 19.82
C ALA A 62 5.86 -12.08 19.63
N THR A 63 5.90 -12.57 18.39
CA THR A 63 5.51 -13.95 18.04
C THR A 63 6.69 -14.88 17.76
N GLY A 64 7.85 -14.34 17.38
CA GLY A 64 8.98 -15.10 16.85
C GLY A 64 8.80 -15.60 15.40
N ILE A 65 7.64 -15.36 14.77
CA ILE A 65 7.31 -15.83 13.42
C ILE A 65 7.95 -14.88 12.41
N ARG A 66 9.07 -15.30 11.79
CA ARG A 66 9.79 -14.50 10.75
C ARG A 66 9.65 -15.03 9.32
N GLN A 67 9.17 -16.26 9.18
CA GLN A 67 8.94 -16.93 7.90
C GLN A 67 7.45 -17.26 7.87
N GLY A 68 6.66 -16.33 7.34
CA GLY A 68 5.20 -16.34 7.47
C GLY A 68 4.57 -15.08 6.87
N PRO A 69 3.50 -14.52 7.46
CA PRO A 69 2.70 -13.47 6.81
C PRO A 69 3.53 -12.22 6.47
N THR A 70 4.41 -11.75 7.36
CA THR A 70 5.27 -10.58 7.09
C THR A 70 6.30 -10.81 5.98
N ALA A 71 6.73 -12.05 5.73
CA ALA A 71 7.61 -12.37 4.61
C ALA A 71 6.85 -12.37 3.27
N VAL A 72 5.59 -12.84 3.27
CA VAL A 72 4.71 -12.78 2.11
C VAL A 72 4.37 -11.33 1.75
N MET A 73 4.01 -10.50 2.74
CA MET A 73 3.70 -9.07 2.48
C MET A 73 4.90 -8.33 1.89
N ARG A 74 6.11 -8.48 2.44
CA ARG A 74 7.33 -7.87 1.84
C ARG A 74 7.58 -8.31 0.39
N ALA A 75 7.33 -9.57 0.06
CA ALA A 75 7.48 -10.05 -1.31
C ALA A 75 6.46 -9.40 -2.26
N GLU A 76 5.23 -9.21 -1.79
CA GLU A 76 4.17 -8.55 -2.55
C GLU A 76 4.40 -7.04 -2.67
N HIS A 77 4.87 -6.37 -1.62
CA HIS A 77 5.30 -4.97 -1.69
C HIS A 77 6.39 -4.79 -2.74
N ALA A 78 7.38 -5.68 -2.80
CA ALA A 78 8.41 -5.65 -3.83
C ALA A 78 7.83 -5.81 -5.25
N GLN A 79 6.84 -6.69 -5.42
CA GLN A 79 6.13 -6.85 -6.70
C GLN A 79 5.32 -5.59 -7.06
N MET A 80 4.62 -5.00 -6.10
CA MET A 80 3.83 -3.77 -6.29
C MET A 80 4.74 -2.59 -6.65
N ARG A 81 5.90 -2.44 -5.99
CA ARG A 81 6.91 -1.43 -6.35
C ARG A 81 7.40 -1.58 -7.80
N GLY A 82 7.60 -2.82 -8.26
CA GLY A 82 7.91 -3.09 -9.67
C GLY A 82 6.81 -2.62 -10.63
N LEU A 83 5.55 -2.92 -10.33
CA LEU A 83 4.42 -2.42 -11.12
C LEU A 83 4.33 -0.89 -11.12
N LEU A 84 4.58 -0.24 -9.98
CA LEU A 84 4.60 1.22 -9.88
C LEU A 84 5.72 1.84 -10.75
N ASP A 85 6.87 1.19 -10.84
CA ASP A 85 7.95 1.63 -11.74
C ASP A 85 7.57 1.49 -13.22
N ASP A 86 6.90 0.39 -13.60
CA ASP A 86 6.42 0.20 -14.96
C ASP A 86 5.30 1.20 -15.32
N MET A 87 4.37 1.46 -14.39
CA MET A 87 3.32 2.46 -14.55
C MET A 87 3.92 3.85 -14.74
N SER A 88 4.93 4.21 -13.95
CA SER A 88 5.62 5.49 -14.06
C SER A 88 6.27 5.67 -15.44
N GLN A 89 6.85 4.60 -16.00
CA GLN A 89 7.43 4.62 -17.35
C GLN A 89 6.35 4.79 -18.42
N ALA A 90 5.26 4.02 -18.34
CA ALA A 90 4.14 4.13 -19.28
C ALA A 90 3.51 5.53 -19.26
N LEU A 91 3.38 6.13 -18.07
CA LEU A 91 2.83 7.47 -17.90
C LEU A 91 3.76 8.54 -18.49
N ALA A 92 5.06 8.46 -18.22
CA ALA A 92 6.07 9.36 -18.81
C ALA A 92 6.11 9.26 -20.34
N ALA A 93 5.90 8.06 -20.89
CA ALA A 93 5.82 7.81 -22.32
C ALA A 93 4.42 8.13 -22.92
N ARG A 94 3.44 8.52 -22.09
CA ARG A 94 2.04 8.76 -22.47
C ARG A 94 1.38 7.56 -23.16
N GLN A 95 1.79 6.36 -22.78
CA GLN A 95 1.24 5.11 -23.28
C GLN A 95 -0.03 4.76 -22.49
N ARG A 96 -1.15 5.36 -22.89
CA ARG A 96 -2.43 5.25 -22.19
C ARG A 96 -2.82 3.80 -21.91
N ASP A 97 -2.83 2.97 -22.94
CA ASP A 97 -3.36 1.60 -22.81
C ASP A 97 -2.43 0.71 -21.97
N ASP A 98 -1.11 0.93 -22.05
CA ASP A 98 -0.14 0.23 -21.20
C ASP A 98 -0.31 0.64 -19.72
N TYR A 99 -0.45 1.95 -19.45
CA TYR A 99 -0.72 2.45 -18.10
C TYR A 99 -2.00 1.85 -17.51
N LEU A 100 -3.10 1.84 -18.29
CA LEU A 100 -4.38 1.29 -17.81
C LEU A 100 -4.32 -0.22 -17.56
N GLY A 101 -3.63 -0.99 -18.42
CA GLY A 101 -3.45 -2.42 -18.20
C GLY A 101 -2.60 -2.74 -16.96
N LEU A 102 -1.59 -1.90 -16.67
CA LEU A 102 -0.81 -1.99 -15.44
C LEU A 102 -1.64 -1.59 -14.21
N SER A 103 -2.49 -0.56 -14.31
CA SER A 103 -3.44 -0.17 -13.25
C SER A 103 -4.39 -1.32 -12.89
N ASP A 104 -4.96 -2.02 -13.88
CA ASP A 104 -5.82 -3.18 -13.64
C ASP A 104 -5.07 -4.31 -12.90
N THR A 105 -3.80 -4.53 -13.29
CA THR A 105 -2.94 -5.54 -12.64
C THR A 105 -2.62 -5.16 -11.20
N LEU A 106 -2.26 -3.90 -10.96
CA LEU A 106 -2.00 -3.38 -9.62
C LEU A 106 -3.25 -3.48 -8.74
N LEU A 107 -4.42 -3.10 -9.25
CA LEU A 107 -5.69 -3.17 -8.52
C LEU A 107 -5.97 -4.59 -8.00
N ILE A 108 -5.82 -5.61 -8.86
CA ILE A 108 -6.05 -7.00 -8.48
C ILE A 108 -5.05 -7.43 -7.39
N LEU A 109 -3.77 -7.06 -7.55
CA LEU A 109 -2.74 -7.39 -6.58
C LEU A 109 -3.00 -6.72 -5.22
N THR A 110 -3.32 -5.43 -5.22
CA THR A 110 -3.70 -4.66 -4.02
C THR A 110 -4.90 -5.30 -3.31
N GLN A 111 -5.96 -5.66 -4.04
CA GLN A 111 -7.12 -6.31 -3.42
C GLN A 111 -6.76 -7.65 -2.74
N GLN A 112 -5.94 -8.47 -3.40
CA GLN A 112 -5.49 -9.73 -2.82
C GLN A 112 -4.60 -9.51 -1.60
N HIS A 113 -3.69 -8.54 -1.70
CA HIS A 113 -2.78 -8.13 -0.63
C HIS A 113 -3.57 -7.65 0.60
N ASN A 114 -4.44 -6.64 0.44
CA ASN A 114 -5.28 -6.09 1.50
C ASN A 114 -6.12 -7.18 2.19
N MET A 115 -6.67 -8.14 1.42
CA MET A 115 -7.42 -9.26 2.00
C MET A 115 -6.58 -10.12 2.95
N LYS A 116 -5.29 -10.35 2.66
CA LYS A 116 -4.40 -11.11 3.55
C LYS A 116 -4.09 -10.32 4.80
N GLU A 117 -3.89 -9.02 4.67
CA GLU A 117 -3.58 -8.18 5.82
C GLU A 117 -4.78 -8.04 6.76
N GLU A 118 -5.90 -7.60 6.22
CA GLU A 118 -7.10 -7.31 7.00
C GLU A 118 -7.71 -8.55 7.65
N ASN A 119 -7.64 -9.71 6.98
CA ASN A 119 -8.26 -10.94 7.51
C ASN A 119 -7.28 -11.87 8.24
N ILE A 120 -5.96 -11.68 8.10
CA ILE A 120 -4.96 -12.57 8.71
C ILE A 120 -3.96 -11.78 9.53
N LEU A 121 -3.17 -10.89 8.91
CA LEU A 121 -2.05 -10.25 9.60
C LEU A 121 -2.50 -9.28 10.69
N TYR A 122 -3.43 -8.38 10.42
CA TYR A 122 -3.89 -7.38 11.39
C TYR A 122 -4.57 -8.03 12.60
N PRO A 123 -5.48 -9.02 12.46
CA PRO A 123 -6.01 -9.77 13.61
C PRO A 123 -4.92 -10.44 14.45
N MET A 124 -3.88 -10.99 13.81
CA MET A 124 -2.75 -11.56 14.53
C MET A 124 -1.93 -10.49 15.26
N CYS A 125 -1.74 -9.31 14.66
CA CYS A 125 -1.07 -8.19 15.31
C CYS A 125 -1.85 -7.72 16.55
N GLU A 126 -3.17 -7.59 16.45
CA GLU A 126 -4.03 -7.20 17.58
C GLU A 126 -3.96 -8.20 18.75
N GLN A 127 -3.75 -9.48 18.46
CA GLN A 127 -3.65 -10.54 19.47
C GLN A 127 -2.29 -10.57 20.18
N HIS A 128 -1.21 -10.16 19.49
CA HIS A 128 0.16 -10.44 19.94
C HIS A 128 0.99 -9.18 20.22
N VAL A 129 0.73 -8.06 19.54
CA VAL A 129 1.52 -6.84 19.68
C VAL A 129 0.91 -5.96 20.78
N ALA A 130 1.65 -5.80 21.88
CA ALA A 130 1.27 -4.90 22.96
C ALA A 130 1.27 -3.43 22.46
N ASP A 131 0.28 -2.65 22.90
CA ASP A 131 0.15 -1.22 22.59
C ASP A 131 0.17 -0.88 21.07
N LEU A 132 -0.37 -1.77 20.24
CA LEU A 132 -0.40 -1.65 18.77
C LEU A 132 -0.95 -0.29 18.30
N GLU A 133 -2.00 0.23 18.94
CA GLU A 133 -2.58 1.55 18.60
C GLU A 133 -1.58 2.68 18.82
N ALA A 134 -0.82 2.64 19.92
CA ALA A 134 0.18 3.66 20.23
C ALA A 134 1.36 3.61 19.26
N LEU A 135 1.77 2.40 18.84
CA LEU A 135 2.80 2.19 17.82
C LEU A 135 2.39 2.85 16.49
N LEU A 136 1.22 2.49 15.95
CA LEU A 136 0.76 3.04 14.67
C LEU A 136 0.51 4.55 14.75
N ALA A 137 -0.04 5.05 15.86
CA ALA A 137 -0.29 6.47 16.03
C ALA A 137 1.01 7.30 16.12
N ARG A 138 2.10 6.74 16.65
CA ARG A 138 3.39 7.44 16.73
C ARG A 138 3.97 7.68 15.34
N GLU A 139 3.99 6.63 14.53
CA GLU A 139 4.62 6.66 13.22
C GLU A 139 3.79 7.45 12.20
N ALA A 140 2.45 7.42 12.31
CA ALA A 140 1.56 8.27 11.51
C ALA A 140 1.78 9.78 11.72
N ARG A 141 2.33 10.21 12.87
CA ARG A 141 2.63 11.64 13.16
C ARG A 141 4.02 12.08 12.71
N HIS A 142 4.90 11.15 12.33
CA HIS A 142 6.25 11.46 11.86
C HIS A 142 6.36 11.49 10.33
N ALA A 143 5.26 11.24 9.62
CA ALA A 143 5.17 11.25 8.16
C ALA A 143 4.70 12.60 7.56
N ASP A 144 4.46 13.61 8.40
CA ASP A 144 4.10 14.99 8.02
C ASP A 144 5.31 15.93 7.92
#